data_AF-A0AAU7EZQ4-F1
#
_entry.id   AF-A0AAU7EZQ4-F1
#
_cell.length_a   1.000
_cell.length_b   1.000
_cell.length_c   1.000
_cell.angle_alpha   90.00
_cell.angle_beta   90.00
_cell.angle_gamma   90.00
#
_symmetry.space_group_name_H-M   'P 1'
#
loop_
_entity.id
_entity.type
_entity.pdbx_description
1 polymer ?
#
loop_
_entity_poly.entity_id
_entity_poly.type
_entity_poly.pdbx_seq_one_letter_code
_entity_poly.pdbx_strand_id
1 'polypeptide(L)' 'MSRAHFHSQNLDSAREDAQRLFARKAELQGAWLSWVASQLYALQPAAYASMVRRELQSLQEKSET' A
#
# COMPACT_ATOMS: atom_id res chain seq x y z
N MET A 1 -1.19 22.48 -4.73
CA MET A 1 -0.77 21.78 -3.51
C MET A 1 0.69 21.35 -3.65
N SER A 2 1.52 21.51 -2.61
CA SER A 2 2.86 20.91 -2.59
C SER A 2 2.78 19.40 -2.35
N ARG A 3 3.74 18.63 -2.90
CA ARG A 3 3.87 17.19 -2.67
C ARG A 3 3.91 16.83 -1.18
N ALA A 4 4.59 17.65 -0.37
CA ALA A 4 4.69 17.42 1.07
C ALA A 4 3.32 17.52 1.77
N HIS A 5 2.50 18.49 1.37
CA HIS A 5 1.16 18.68 1.94
C HIS A 5 0.19 17.59 1.48
N PHE A 6 0.30 17.12 0.22
CA PHE A 6 -0.45 15.95 -0.23
C PHE A 6 -0.08 14.71 0.58
N HIS A 7 1.22 14.50 0.79
CA HIS A 7 1.72 13.35 1.54
C HIS A 7 1.26 13.38 3.00
N SER A 8 1.33 14.52 3.69
CA SER A 8 0.91 14.61 5.09
C SER A 8 -0.58 14.30 5.28
N GLN A 9 -1.43 14.75 4.35
CA GLN A 9 -2.88 14.53 4.43
C GLN A 9 -3.31 13.09 4.15
N ASN A 10 -2.53 12.36 3.34
CA ASN A 10 -2.92 11.03 2.88
C ASN A 10 -2.12 9.91 3.55
N LEU A 11 -1.17 10.24 4.43
CA LEU A 11 -0.27 9.25 5.03
C LEU A 11 -1.04 8.20 5.85
N ASP A 12 -1.99 8.63 6.67
CA ASP A 12 -2.75 7.70 7.52
C ASP A 12 -3.65 6.80 6.68
N SER A 13 -4.35 7.35 5.68
CA SER A 13 -5.11 6.54 4.71
C SER A 13 -4.22 5.55 3.95
N ALA A 14 -3.04 5.98 3.49
CA ALA A 14 -2.13 5.11 2.78
C ALA A 14 -1.62 3.94 3.64
N ARG A 15 -1.43 4.17 4.95
CA ARG A 15 -1.09 3.13 5.92
C ARG A 15 -2.22 2.15 6.14
N GLU A 16 -3.44 2.65 6.33
CA GLU A 16 -4.62 1.79 6.49
C GLU A 16 -4.82 0.91 5.25
N ASP A 17 -4.70 1.48 4.05
CA ASP A 17 -4.80 0.75 2.79
C ASP A 17 -3.74 -0.34 2.70
N ALA A 18 -2.47 -0.01 3.01
CA ALA A 18 -1.38 -0.96 3.05
C ALA A 18 -1.63 -2.10 4.05
N GLN A 19 -2.15 -1.81 5.24
CA GLN A 19 -2.51 -2.82 6.23
C GLN A 19 -3.62 -3.75 5.72
N ARG A 20 -4.66 -3.20 5.07
CA ARG A 20 -5.74 -4.00 4.48
C ARG A 20 -5.23 -4.91 3.38
N LEU A 21 -4.34 -4.41 2.52
CA LEU A 21 -3.70 -5.23 1.48
C LEU A 21 -2.83 -6.33 2.09
N PHE A 22 -2.05 -6.01 3.12
CA PHE A 22 -1.16 -6.94 3.80
C PHE A 22 -1.91 -8.05 4.54
N ALA A 23 -3.04 -7.74 5.19
CA ALA A 23 -3.85 -8.72 5.91
C ALA A 23 -4.35 -9.87 5.00
N ARG A 24 -4.55 -9.60 3.70
CA ARG A 24 -4.94 -10.62 2.71
C ARG A 24 -3.80 -11.56 2.30
N LYS A 25 -2.55 -11.32 2.71
CA LYS A 25 -1.38 -12.14 2.35
C LYS A 25 -1.56 -13.60 2.75
N ALA A 26 -2.05 -13.86 3.96
CA ALA A 26 -2.26 -15.22 4.46
C ALA A 26 -3.37 -15.98 3.71
N GLU A 27 -4.42 -15.27 3.30
CA GLU A 27 -5.57 -15.85 2.59
C GLU A 27 -5.25 -16.14 1.12
N LEU A 28 -4.58 -15.20 0.44
CA LEU A 28 -4.33 -15.29 -1.01
C LEU A 28 -3.02 -16.00 -1.36
N GLN A 29 -2.08 -16.12 -0.41
CA GLN A 29 -0.81 -16.83 -0.55
C GLN A 29 -0.09 -16.47 -1.86
N GLY A 30 0.20 -17.45 -2.73
CA GLY A 30 0.91 -17.24 -4.00
C GLY A 30 0.22 -16.27 -4.97
N ALA A 31 -1.10 -16.09 -4.86
CA ALA A 31 -1.84 -15.14 -5.69
C ALA A 31 -1.77 -13.70 -5.17
N TRP A 32 -1.27 -13.49 -3.96
CA TRP A 32 -1.34 -12.21 -3.27
C TRP A 32 -0.65 -11.07 -4.04
N LEU A 33 0.55 -11.30 -4.58
CA LEU A 33 1.30 -10.25 -5.29
C LEU A 33 0.58 -9.78 -6.56
N SER A 34 0.02 -10.71 -7.35
CA SER A 34 -0.75 -10.37 -8.56
C SER A 34 -2.01 -9.60 -8.20
N TRP A 35 -2.70 -10.00 -7.13
CA TRP A 35 -3.88 -9.28 -6.64
C TRP A 35 -3.54 -7.87 -6.15
N VAL A 36 -2.47 -7.72 -5.35
CA VAL A 36 -1.98 -6.40 -4.90
C VAL A 36 -1.67 -5.49 -6.09
N ALA A 37 -1.04 -6.01 -7.15
CA ALA A 37 -0.75 -5.22 -8.35
C ALA A 37 -2.03 -4.66 -8.98
N SER A 38 -3.11 -5.45 -9.06
CA SER A 38 -4.41 -4.98 -9.54
C SER A 38 -5.02 -3.90 -8.63
N GLN A 39 -4.90 -4.03 -7.30
CA GLN A 39 -5.40 -3.02 -6.36
C GLN A 39 -4.64 -1.70 -6.53
N LEU A 40 -3.30 -1.74 -6.57
CA LEU A 40 -2.46 -0.55 -6.74
C LEU A 40 -2.69 0.13 -8.09
N TYR A 41 -3.02 -0.62 -9.15
CA TYR A 41 -3.35 -0.06 -10.45
C TYR A 41 -4.66 0.74 -10.45
N ALA A 42 -5.65 0.29 -9.64
CA ALA A 42 -6.93 0.98 -9.49
C ALA A 42 -6.83 2.25 -8.63
N LEU A 43 -5.79 2.38 -7.79
CA LEU A 43 -5.59 3.55 -6.94
C LEU A 43 -5.19 4.78 -7.77
N GLN A 44 -5.90 5.88 -7.54
CA GLN A 44 -5.60 7.18 -8.09
C GLN A 44 -5.64 8.23 -6.97
N PRO A 45 -4.83 9.29 -7.05
CA PRO A 45 -3.80 9.53 -8.06
C PRO A 45 -2.58 8.60 -7.90
N ALA A 46 -1.74 8.49 -8.94
CA ALA A 46 -0.51 7.68 -8.91
C ALA A 46 0.43 8.01 -7.73
N ALA A 47 0.42 9.25 -7.24
CA ALA A 47 1.15 9.65 -6.04
C ALA A 47 0.65 8.93 -4.78
N TYR A 48 -0.67 8.75 -4.63
CA TYR A 48 -1.26 7.99 -3.54
C TYR A 48 -0.93 6.49 -3.64
N ALA A 49 -1.06 5.91 -4.84
CA ALA A 49 -0.68 4.51 -5.09
C ALA A 49 0.79 4.23 -4.72
N SER A 50 1.67 5.20 -4.95
CA SER A 50 3.09 5.10 -4.57
C SER A 50 3.30 5.15 -3.05
N MET A 51 2.50 5.95 -2.32
CA MET A 51 2.52 5.97 -0.86
C MET A 51 2.07 4.62 -0.28
N VAL A 52 0.95 4.06 -0.77
CA VAL A 52 0.44 2.76 -0.34
C VAL A 52 1.47 1.65 -0.60
N ARG A 53 2.11 1.65 -1.78
CA ARG A 53 3.17 0.68 -2.10
C ARG A 53 4.33 0.74 -1.10
N ARG A 54 4.76 1.94 -0.70
CA ARG A 54 5.87 2.14 0.24
C ARG A 54 5.54 1.63 1.64
N GLU A 55 4.36 1.97 2.15
CA GLU A 55 3.92 1.49 3.46
C GLU A 55 3.72 -0.03 3.45
N LEU A 56 3.19 -0.59 2.36
CA LEU A 56 3.06 -2.03 2.18
C LEU A 56 4.41 -2.74 2.20
N GLN A 57 5.40 -2.20 1.48
CA GLN A 57 6.77 -2.73 1.51
C GLN A 57 7.34 -2.72 2.93
N SER A 58 7.16 -1.63 3.69
CA SER A 58 7.62 -1.57 5.09
C SER A 58 6.99 -2.65 5.98
N LEU A 59 5.70 -2.97 5.78
CA LEU A 59 5.04 -4.05 6.51
C LEU A 59 5.61 -5.43 6.15
N GLN A 60 5.93 -5.65 4.86
CA GLN A 60 6.56 -6.89 4.42
C GLN A 60 7.94 -7.08 5.06
N GLU A 61 8.80 -6.06 5.00
CA GLU A 61 10.15 -6.09 5.58
C GLU A 61 10.09 -6.39 7.09
N LYS A 62 9.18 -5.72 7.83
CA LYS A 62 8.99 -5.96 9.27
C LYS A 62 8.46 -7.34 9.63
N SER A 63 7.80 -8.02 8.71
CA SER A 63 7.24 -9.37 8.94
C SER A 63 8.23 -10.48 8.61
N GLU A 64 9.30 -10.15 7.89
CA GLU A 64 10.37 -11.07 7.49
C GLU A 64 11.60 -10.96 8.41
N THR A 65 11.55 -10.07 9.40
CA THR A 65 12.57 -9.86 10.45
C THR A 65 12.12 -10.48 11.76
#